data_AF-C0Z660-F1
#
_entry.id   AF-C0Z660-F1
#
_cell.length_a   1.000
_cell.length_b   1.000
_cell.length_c   1.000
_cell.angle_alpha   90.00
_cell.angle_beta   90.00
_cell.angle_gamma   90.00
#
_symmetry.space_group_name_H-M   'P 1'
#
loop_
_entity.id
_entity.type
_entity.pdbx_description
1 polymer ?
#
loop_
_entity_poly.entity_id
_entity_poly.type
_entity_poly.pdbx_seq_one_letter_code
_entity_poly.pdbx_strand_id
1 'polypeptide(L)'
;MEIATFIFRMILALLFISSSVSKIKNSTTHASIVKDYKILPERSIRFFSVLDTYSELLIGLLLIFGLYDSWAVLAGSGLLLLYSVAIVVNLLRGRREITCGCGGIVGNHNLSWILVSRNVLLIAMCLWVYQIPTTYGNLSWALETGNFRTVYGEEYWTLMIIALLSTLVILIGQHLGSIRKKVHELVAQK
;
A
#
# COMPACT_ATOMS: atom_id res chain seq x y z
N MET A 1 8.18 16.50 -14.39
CA MET A 1 8.40 15.88 -13.06
C MET A 1 7.07 15.63 -12.34
N GLU A 2 6.11 16.56 -12.41
CA GLU A 2 4.79 16.44 -11.77
C GLU A 2 3.99 15.19 -12.17
N ILE A 3 4.07 14.74 -13.43
CA ILE A 3 3.43 13.49 -13.89
C ILE A 3 3.97 12.28 -13.11
N ALA A 4 5.29 12.20 -12.94
CA ALA A 4 5.92 11.09 -12.20
C ALA A 4 5.51 11.12 -10.72
N THR A 5 5.48 12.32 -10.11
CA THR A 5 4.96 12.51 -8.75
C THR A 5 3.51 12.04 -8.63
N PHE A 6 2.64 12.42 -9.58
CA PHE A 6 1.25 11.98 -9.59
C PHE A 6 1.14 10.46 -9.69
N ILE A 7 1.89 9.83 -10.60
CA ILE A 7 1.93 8.37 -10.75
C ILE A 7 2.37 7.70 -9.45
N PHE A 8 3.46 8.16 -8.83
CA PHE A 8 3.93 7.61 -7.55
C PHE A 8 2.91 7.79 -6.43
N ARG A 9 2.26 8.96 -6.35
CA ARG A 9 1.20 9.22 -5.38
C ARG A 9 0.03 8.23 -5.56
N MET A 10 -0.39 7.99 -6.80
CA MET A 10 -1.47 7.04 -7.10
C MET A 10 -1.08 5.60 -6.79
N ILE A 11 0.15 5.18 -7.12
CA ILE A 11 0.67 3.85 -6.78
C ILE A 11 0.66 3.64 -5.27
N LEU A 12 1.19 4.60 -4.50
CA LEU A 12 1.22 4.55 -3.04
C LEU A 12 -0.19 4.53 -2.45
N ALA A 13 -1.09 5.40 -2.93
CA ALA A 13 -2.47 5.46 -2.48
C ALA A 13 -3.19 4.11 -2.67
N LEU A 14 -3.11 3.53 -3.87
CA LEU A 14 -3.73 2.25 -4.19
C LEU A 14 -3.12 1.10 -3.40
N LEU A 15 -1.81 1.13 -3.15
CA LEU A 15 -1.13 0.14 -2.32
C LEU A 15 -1.68 0.18 -0.89
N PHE A 16 -1.72 1.35 -0.26
CA PHE A 16 -2.21 1.50 1.11
C PHE A 16 -3.70 1.16 1.24
N ILE A 17 -4.55 1.66 0.33
CA ILE A 17 -6.00 1.34 0.33
C ILE A 17 -6.23 -0.15 0.11
N SER A 18 -5.56 -0.76 -0.86
CA SER A 18 -5.77 -2.18 -1.14
C SER A 18 -5.30 -3.07 0.02
N SER A 19 -4.19 -2.71 0.66
CA SER A 19 -3.68 -3.39 1.85
C SER A 19 -4.67 -3.27 3.02
N SER A 20 -5.14 -2.06 3.31
CA SER A 20 -6.07 -1.81 4.42
C SER A 20 -7.40 -2.53 4.20
N VAL A 21 -7.96 -2.52 2.98
CA VAL A 21 -9.19 -3.27 2.66
C VAL A 21 -9.00 -4.76 2.87
N SER A 22 -7.85 -5.32 2.48
CA SER A 22 -7.52 -6.73 2.71
C SER A 22 -7.45 -7.09 4.19
N LYS A 23 -6.86 -6.20 5.01
CA LYS A 23 -6.75 -6.34 6.47
C LYS A 23 -8.08 -6.17 7.19
N ILE A 24 -8.95 -5.25 6.74
CA ILE A 24 -10.31 -5.10 7.29
C ILE A 24 -11.11 -6.37 7.06
N LYS A 25 -11.07 -6.93 5.83
CA LYS A 25 -11.79 -8.16 5.48
C LYS A 25 -11.29 -9.37 6.29
N ASN A 26 -10.00 -9.42 6.62
CA ASN A 26 -9.36 -10.53 7.32
C ASN A 26 -8.68 -10.08 8.63
N SER A 27 -9.41 -9.32 9.46
CA SER A 27 -8.84 -8.67 10.64
C SER A 27 -8.23 -9.65 11.65
N THR A 28 -8.85 -10.82 11.83
CA THR A 28 -8.33 -11.90 12.69
C THR A 28 -7.02 -12.45 12.16
N THR A 29 -6.93 -12.68 10.85
CA THR A 29 -5.70 -13.12 10.19
C THR A 29 -4.60 -12.08 10.33
N HIS A 30 -4.89 -10.79 10.12
CA HIS A 30 -3.90 -9.71 10.31
C HIS A 30 -3.35 -9.70 11.74
N ALA A 31 -4.22 -9.80 12.75
CA ALA A 31 -3.79 -9.86 14.15
C ALA A 31 -2.92 -11.11 14.45
N SER A 32 -3.23 -12.25 13.83
CA SER A 32 -2.39 -13.46 13.92
C SER A 32 -1.02 -13.23 13.30
N ILE A 33 -0.95 -12.58 12.13
CA ILE A 33 0.31 -12.25 11.48
C ILE A 33 1.13 -11.33 12.38
N VAL A 34 0.54 -10.25 12.91
CA VAL A 34 1.24 -9.35 13.85
C VAL A 34 1.74 -10.11 15.08
N LYS A 35 0.97 -11.06 15.61
CA LYS A 35 1.40 -11.94 16.71
C LYS A 35 2.64 -12.76 16.33
N ASP A 36 2.65 -13.32 15.12
CA ASP A 36 3.73 -14.18 14.65
C ASP A 36 5.06 -13.44 14.56
N TYR A 37 5.08 -12.12 14.38
CA TYR A 37 6.31 -11.32 14.39
C TYR A 37 7.01 -11.32 15.76
N LYS A 38 6.32 -11.63 16.87
CA LYS A 38 6.88 -11.67 18.23
C LYS A 38 7.70 -10.40 18.57
N ILE A 39 7.14 -9.24 18.26
CA ILE A 39 7.70 -7.91 18.58
C ILE A 39 6.88 -7.23 19.68
N LEU A 40 5.55 -7.30 19.59
CA LEU A 40 4.63 -6.64 20.51
C LEU A 40 4.11 -7.63 21.59
N PRO A 41 3.79 -7.14 22.80
CA PRO A 41 3.14 -7.95 23.82
C PRO A 41 1.70 -8.30 23.43
N GLU A 42 1.21 -9.46 23.86
CA GLU A 42 -0.07 -10.01 23.38
C GLU A 42 -1.27 -9.07 23.57
N ARG A 43 -1.29 -8.33 24.68
CA ARG A 43 -2.37 -7.37 25.02
C ARG A 43 -2.48 -6.23 24.01
N SER A 44 -1.38 -5.86 23.35
CA SER A 44 -1.32 -4.73 22.42
C SER A 44 -1.55 -5.11 20.97
N ILE A 45 -1.53 -6.41 20.64
CA ILE A 45 -1.63 -6.90 19.25
C ILE A 45 -2.92 -6.44 18.58
N ARG A 46 -4.07 -6.62 19.25
CA ARG A 46 -5.37 -6.26 18.68
C ARG A 46 -5.49 -4.76 18.44
N PHE A 47 -5.06 -3.96 19.42
CA PHE A 47 -5.06 -2.50 19.31
C PHE A 47 -4.14 -2.02 18.19
N PHE A 48 -2.91 -2.53 18.13
CA PHE A 48 -1.96 -2.20 17.07
C PHE A 48 -2.48 -2.61 15.68
N SER A 49 -3.05 -3.81 15.54
CA SER A 49 -3.55 -4.30 14.26
C SER A 49 -4.67 -3.42 13.70
N VAL A 50 -5.55 -2.94 14.59
CA VAL A 50 -6.61 -1.98 14.25
C VAL A 50 -6.00 -0.64 13.86
N LEU A 51 -5.13 -0.08 14.71
CA LEU A 51 -4.48 1.21 14.47
C LEU A 51 -3.71 1.23 13.15
N ASP A 52 -2.91 0.20 12.89
CA ASP A 52 -2.16 0.00 11.65
C ASP A 52 -3.09 0.00 10.43
N THR A 53 -4.17 -0.79 10.46
CA THR A 53 -5.12 -0.90 9.35
C THR A 53 -5.80 0.45 9.04
N TYR A 54 -6.22 1.19 10.06
CA TYR A 54 -6.86 2.50 9.86
C TYR A 54 -5.85 3.58 9.47
N SER A 55 -4.60 3.48 9.92
CA SER A 55 -3.52 4.39 9.51
C SER A 55 -3.21 4.23 8.02
N GLU A 56 -3.10 3.00 7.53
CA GLU A 56 -2.94 2.73 6.10
C GLU A 56 -4.12 3.26 5.28
N LEU A 57 -5.36 3.02 5.73
CA LEU A 57 -6.54 3.53 5.04
C LEU A 57 -6.53 5.06 4.97
N LEU A 58 -6.25 5.73 6.09
CA LEU A 58 -6.20 7.19 6.17
C LEU A 58 -5.12 7.75 5.23
N ILE A 59 -3.91 7.20 5.27
CA ILE A 59 -2.81 7.61 4.39
C ILE A 59 -3.19 7.42 2.93
N GLY A 60 -3.76 6.26 2.58
CA GLY A 60 -4.22 5.98 1.23
C GLY A 60 -5.27 6.98 0.75
N LEU A 61 -6.24 7.34 1.59
CA LEU A 61 -7.27 8.34 1.27
C LEU A 61 -6.69 9.76 1.14
N LEU A 62 -5.77 10.16 2.02
CA LEU A 62 -5.11 11.45 1.92
C LEU A 62 -4.30 11.56 0.61
N LEU A 63 -3.60 10.50 0.23
CA LEU A 63 -2.83 10.47 -1.02
C LEU A 63 -3.73 10.44 -2.26
N ILE A 64 -4.87 9.73 -2.25
CA ILE A 64 -5.75 9.66 -3.43
C ILE A 64 -6.45 10.99 -3.70
N PHE A 65 -6.88 11.70 -2.65
CA PHE A 65 -7.48 13.03 -2.78
C PHE A 65 -6.45 14.17 -2.86
N GLY A 66 -5.16 13.85 -2.67
CA GLY A 66 -4.10 14.85 -2.60
C GLY A 66 -4.36 15.88 -1.49
N LEU A 67 -4.85 15.42 -0.34
CA LEU A 67 -5.07 16.22 0.87
C LEU A 67 -3.91 15.98 1.84
N TYR A 68 -3.27 17.04 2.32
CA TYR A 68 -2.14 16.94 3.25
C TYR A 68 -1.08 15.94 2.78
N ASP A 69 -0.79 15.93 1.49
CA ASP A 69 0.07 14.96 0.81
C ASP A 69 1.43 14.81 1.49
N SER A 70 2.05 15.91 1.89
CA SER A 70 3.32 15.95 2.62
C SER A 70 3.29 15.16 3.93
N TRP A 71 2.22 15.29 4.72
CA TRP A 71 2.04 14.53 5.96
C TRP A 71 1.70 13.08 5.68
N ALA A 72 0.88 12.81 4.67
CA ALA A 72 0.50 11.47 4.28
C ALA A 72 1.71 10.64 3.80
N VAL A 73 2.61 11.21 2.99
CA VAL A 73 3.83 10.51 2.54
C VAL A 73 4.83 10.30 3.67
N LEU A 74 4.95 11.25 4.62
CA LEU A 74 5.79 11.07 5.80
C LEU A 74 5.26 9.95 6.69
N ALA A 75 3.96 9.94 7.00
CA ALA A 75 3.33 8.87 7.75
C ALA A 75 3.44 7.51 7.05
N GLY A 76 3.22 7.47 5.73
CA GLY A 76 3.38 6.28 4.90
C GLY A 76 4.81 5.75 4.91
N SER A 77 5.81 6.63 4.82
CA SER A 77 7.23 6.26 4.94
C SER A 77 7.54 5.67 6.32
N GLY A 78 6.98 6.23 7.39
CA GLY A 78 7.14 5.73 8.76
C GLY A 78 6.56 4.32 8.94
N LEU A 79 5.37 4.06 8.39
CA LEU A 79 4.78 2.71 8.38
C LEU A 79 5.62 1.72 7.57
N LEU A 80 6.05 2.09 6.38
CA LEU A 80 6.91 1.24 5.55
C LEU A 80 8.25 0.93 6.24
N LEU A 81 8.83 1.91 6.94
CA LEU A 81 10.03 1.71 7.76
C LEU A 81 9.75 0.76 8.93
N LEU A 82 8.64 0.94 9.65
CA LEU A 82 8.22 0.05 10.73
C LEU A 82 8.10 -1.39 10.25
N TYR A 83 7.42 -1.62 9.11
CA TYR A 83 7.32 -2.95 8.49
C TYR A 83 8.69 -3.49 8.09
N SER A 84 9.54 -2.66 7.50
CA SER A 84 10.88 -3.08 7.08
C SER A 84 11.73 -3.51 8.26
N VAL A 85 11.72 -2.75 9.36
CA VAL A 85 12.41 -3.11 10.60
C VAL A 85 11.85 -4.42 11.16
N ALA A 86 10.52 -4.57 11.21
CA ALA A 86 9.87 -5.77 11.70
C ALA A 86 10.24 -7.03 10.89
N ILE A 87 10.32 -6.90 9.55
CA ILE A 87 10.76 -7.95 8.63
C ILE A 87 12.23 -8.27 8.84
N VAL A 88 13.12 -7.26 8.86
CA VAL A 88 14.57 -7.44 9.05
C VAL A 88 14.85 -8.15 10.37
N VAL A 89 14.22 -7.73 11.47
CA VAL A 89 14.37 -8.38 12.78
C VAL A 89 14.01 -9.86 12.73
N ASN A 90 12.91 -10.24 12.06
CA ASN A 90 12.51 -11.65 11.96
C ASN A 90 13.37 -12.45 10.97
N LEU A 91 13.88 -11.84 9.91
CA LEU A 91 14.86 -12.45 9.01
C LEU A 91 16.17 -12.77 9.73
N LEU A 92 16.66 -11.85 10.57
CA LEU A 92 17.85 -12.06 11.40
C LEU A 92 17.63 -13.14 12.47
N ARG A 93 16.38 -13.32 12.94
CA ARG A 93 15.98 -14.44 13.82
C ARG A 93 15.77 -15.78 13.06
N GLY A 94 16.02 -15.82 11.75
CA GLY A 94 15.85 -17.01 10.92
C GLY A 94 14.40 -17.39 10.61
N ARG A 95 13.41 -16.53 10.91
CA ARG A 95 11.98 -16.86 10.82
C ARG A 95 11.40 -16.49 9.45
N ARG A 96 11.80 -17.24 8.41
CA ARG A 96 11.41 -16.96 7.01
C ARG A 96 10.00 -17.40 6.64
N GLU A 97 9.45 -18.39 7.34
CA GLU A 97 8.12 -18.95 7.04
C GLU A 97 6.94 -18.08 7.50
N ILE A 98 7.22 -16.93 8.13
CA ILE A 98 6.17 -15.97 8.50
C ILE A 98 5.74 -15.21 7.24
N THR A 99 4.46 -14.87 7.16
CA THR A 99 3.94 -14.02 6.08
C THR A 99 4.20 -12.53 6.35
N CYS A 100 4.42 -11.76 5.28
CA CYS A 100 4.62 -10.33 5.34
C CYS A 100 3.38 -9.54 5.80
N GLY A 101 2.18 -10.11 5.63
CA GLY A 101 0.91 -9.47 6.01
C GLY A 101 0.52 -8.25 5.17
N CYS A 102 1.16 -8.00 4.04
CA CYS A 102 0.88 -6.84 3.20
C CYS A 102 -0.49 -6.92 2.51
N GLY A 103 -0.97 -8.11 2.16
CA GLY A 103 -2.28 -8.29 1.53
C GLY A 103 -2.51 -7.46 0.26
N GLY A 104 -3.77 -7.25 -0.08
CA GLY A 104 -4.18 -6.36 -1.16
C GLY A 104 -3.60 -6.73 -2.53
N ILE A 105 -3.26 -5.72 -3.32
CA ILE A 105 -2.68 -5.89 -4.66
C ILE A 105 -1.27 -6.49 -4.65
N VAL A 106 -0.58 -6.47 -3.51
CA VAL A 106 0.78 -7.03 -3.38
C VAL A 106 0.74 -8.47 -2.86
N GLY A 107 -0.40 -8.91 -2.33
CA GLY A 107 -0.57 -10.25 -1.78
C GLY A 107 0.27 -10.52 -0.53
N ASN A 108 0.14 -11.75 -0.03
CA ASN A 108 0.87 -12.25 1.12
C ASN A 108 1.97 -13.20 0.67
N HIS A 109 3.18 -12.96 1.18
CA HIS A 109 4.40 -13.69 0.80
C HIS A 109 5.22 -14.00 2.05
N ASN A 110 6.00 -15.09 2.01
CA ASN A 110 6.95 -15.41 3.08
C ASN A 110 8.05 -14.34 3.20
N LEU A 111 8.60 -14.17 4.41
CA LEU A 111 9.62 -13.17 4.68
C LEU A 111 10.87 -13.42 3.82
N SER A 112 11.30 -12.38 3.11
CA SER A 112 12.47 -12.41 2.24
C SER A 112 13.11 -11.03 2.14
N TRP A 113 14.39 -10.99 1.77
CA TRP A 113 15.11 -9.73 1.53
C TRP A 113 14.50 -8.91 0.39
N ILE A 114 13.83 -9.55 -0.55
CA ILE A 114 13.10 -8.88 -1.65
C ILE A 114 12.01 -7.96 -1.10
N LEU A 115 11.33 -8.36 -0.01
CA LEU A 115 10.31 -7.52 0.63
C LEU A 115 10.91 -6.25 1.25
N VAL A 116 12.12 -6.35 1.80
CA VAL A 116 12.84 -5.20 2.33
C VAL A 116 13.19 -4.24 1.20
N SER A 117 13.76 -4.74 0.10
CA SER A 117 14.06 -3.93 -1.09
C SER A 117 12.82 -3.26 -1.67
N ARG A 118 11.68 -3.98 -1.73
CA ARG A 118 10.40 -3.42 -2.15
C ARG A 118 9.98 -2.25 -1.26
N ASN A 119 10.04 -2.42 0.07
CA ASN A 119 9.67 -1.34 0.98
C ASN A 119 10.62 -0.14 0.87
N VAL A 120 11.93 -0.36 0.69
CA VAL A 120 12.90 0.72 0.45
C VAL A 120 12.55 1.50 -0.82
N LEU A 121 12.16 0.81 -1.90
CA LEU A 121 11.71 1.47 -3.13
C LEU A 121 10.42 2.27 -2.92
N LEU A 122 9.45 1.76 -2.15
CA LEU A 122 8.24 2.50 -1.81
C LEU A 122 8.54 3.73 -0.94
N ILE A 123 9.49 3.63 -0.01
CA ILE A 123 9.96 4.77 0.78
C ILE A 123 10.61 5.82 -0.13
N ALA A 124 11.43 5.40 -1.09
CA ALA A 124 12.02 6.32 -2.07
C ALA A 124 10.94 7.04 -2.90
N MET A 125 9.85 6.36 -3.27
CA MET A 125 8.69 6.99 -3.90
C MET A 125 8.01 8.00 -2.97
N CYS A 126 7.83 7.69 -1.68
CA CYS A 126 7.29 8.66 -0.70
C CYS A 126 8.17 9.91 -0.61
N LEU A 127 9.50 9.74 -0.55
CA LEU A 127 10.46 10.86 -0.47
C LEU A 127 10.46 11.69 -1.76
N TRP A 128 10.32 11.06 -2.93
CA TRP A 128 10.17 11.76 -4.20
C TRP A 128 8.91 12.63 -4.21
N VAL A 129 7.78 12.07 -3.78
CA VAL A 129 6.51 12.81 -3.69
C VAL A 129 6.59 13.95 -2.69
N TYR A 130 7.32 13.78 -1.59
CA TYR A 130 7.55 14.82 -0.60
C TYR A 130 8.36 16.01 -1.15
N GLN A 131 9.36 15.77 -1.99
CA GLN A 131 10.25 16.81 -2.51
C GLN A 131 9.68 17.59 -3.70
N ILE A 132 8.81 16.95 -4.49
CA ILE A 132 8.29 17.52 -5.73
C ILE A 132 6.78 17.69 -5.57
N PRO A 133 6.29 18.90 -5.23
CA PRO A 133 4.86 19.16 -5.18
C PRO A 133 4.24 18.94 -6.56
N THR A 134 3.01 18.44 -6.59
CA THR A 134 2.27 18.23 -7.83
C THR A 134 0.93 18.93 -7.77
N THR A 135 0.61 19.65 -8.84
CA THR A 135 -0.66 20.37 -8.98
C THR A 135 -1.80 19.42 -9.34
N TYR A 136 -1.49 18.28 -9.98
CA TYR A 136 -2.48 17.33 -10.46
C TYR A 136 -3.23 16.63 -9.32
N GLY A 137 -4.56 16.75 -9.31
CA GLY A 137 -5.42 16.11 -8.32
C GLY A 137 -5.11 16.45 -6.86
N ASN A 138 -4.46 17.58 -6.59
CA ASN A 138 -4.19 18.05 -5.23
C ASN A 138 -5.38 18.92 -4.78
N LEU A 139 -6.26 18.34 -3.96
CA LEU A 139 -7.46 19.05 -3.49
C LEU A 139 -7.10 20.20 -2.54
N SER A 140 -6.03 20.10 -1.75
CA SER A 140 -5.57 21.21 -0.90
C SER A 140 -5.25 22.45 -1.73
N TRP A 141 -4.48 22.29 -2.81
CA TRP A 141 -4.13 23.40 -3.71
C TRP A 141 -5.37 23.93 -4.45
N ALA A 142 -6.30 23.07 -4.85
CA ALA A 142 -7.56 23.47 -5.49
C ALA A 142 -8.40 24.36 -4.55
N LEU A 143 -8.48 24.00 -3.27
CA LEU A 143 -9.22 24.75 -2.26
C LEU A 143 -8.56 26.08 -1.92
N GLU A 144 -7.23 26.12 -1.85
CA GLU A 144 -6.47 27.35 -1.56
C GLU A 144 -6.52 28.36 -2.70
N THR A 145 -6.40 27.90 -3.95
CA THR A 145 -6.36 28.79 -5.14
C THR A 145 -7.74 29.05 -5.75
N GLY A 146 -8.75 28.27 -5.40
CA GLY A 146 -10.07 28.30 -6.03
C GLY A 146 -10.08 27.84 -7.50
N ASN A 147 -8.95 27.39 -8.04
CA ASN A 147 -8.81 27.08 -9.46
C ASN A 147 -8.88 25.57 -9.73
N PHE A 148 -10.10 25.03 -9.71
CA PHE A 148 -10.36 23.61 -9.97
C PHE A 148 -10.00 23.19 -11.40
N ARG A 149 -10.05 24.11 -12.36
CA ARG A 149 -9.86 23.80 -13.78
C ARG A 149 -8.42 23.42 -14.11
N THR A 150 -7.45 24.01 -13.42
CA THR A 150 -6.03 23.67 -13.58
C THR A 150 -5.65 22.38 -12.85
N VAL A 151 -6.32 22.06 -11.74
CA VAL A 151 -6.09 20.81 -10.97
C VAL A 151 -6.74 19.60 -11.62
N TYR A 152 -7.96 19.77 -12.10
CA TYR A 152 -8.83 18.72 -12.64
C TYR A 152 -9.06 18.89 -14.14
N GLY A 153 -8.01 19.27 -14.87
CA GLY A 153 -8.02 19.39 -16.33
C GLY A 153 -8.05 18.04 -17.06
N GLU A 154 -8.06 18.08 -18.38
CA GLU A 154 -8.05 16.89 -19.25
C GLU A 154 -6.86 15.94 -18.98
N GLU A 155 -5.68 16.50 -18.69
CA GLU A 155 -4.48 15.74 -18.34
C GLU A 155 -4.66 14.92 -17.05
N TYR A 156 -5.36 15.47 -16.06
CA TYR A 156 -5.65 14.73 -14.83
C TYR A 156 -6.57 13.54 -15.10
N TRP A 157 -7.66 13.75 -15.85
CA TRP A 157 -8.63 12.69 -16.14
C TRP A 157 -8.02 11.57 -16.98
N THR A 158 -7.22 11.91 -17.98
CA THR A 158 -6.51 10.91 -18.80
C THR A 158 -5.55 10.07 -17.95
N LEU A 159 -4.73 10.69 -17.11
CA LEU A 159 -3.82 9.98 -16.20
C LEU A 159 -4.58 9.12 -15.18
N MET A 160 -5.69 9.63 -14.63
CA MET A 160 -6.52 8.91 -13.68
C MET A 160 -7.15 7.66 -14.32
N ILE A 161 -7.68 7.77 -15.54
CA ILE A 161 -8.27 6.64 -16.27
C ILE A 161 -7.19 5.58 -16.54
N ILE A 162 -5.99 5.98 -16.99
CA ILE A 162 -4.88 5.05 -17.22
C ILE A 162 -4.48 4.32 -15.91
N ALA A 163 -4.40 5.05 -14.79
CA ALA A 163 -4.10 4.47 -13.48
C ALA A 163 -5.20 3.47 -13.03
N LEU A 164 -6.48 3.79 -13.23
CA LEU A 164 -7.58 2.90 -12.89
C LEU A 164 -7.62 1.65 -13.78
N LEU A 165 -7.44 1.80 -15.10
CA LEU A 165 -7.42 0.69 -16.05
C LEU A 165 -6.25 -0.26 -15.78
N SER A 166 -5.05 0.27 -15.54
CA SER A 166 -3.89 -0.57 -15.19
C SER A 166 -4.10 -1.34 -13.89
N THR A 167 -4.67 -0.70 -12.87
CA THR A 167 -5.02 -1.34 -11.59
C THR A 167 -6.05 -2.45 -11.79
N LEU A 168 -7.10 -2.19 -12.59
CA LEU A 168 -8.13 -3.18 -12.92
C LEU A 168 -7.53 -4.40 -13.63
N VAL A 169 -6.64 -4.19 -14.60
CA VAL A 169 -5.95 -5.26 -15.32
C VAL A 169 -5.11 -6.11 -14.35
N ILE A 170 -4.38 -5.48 -13.42
CA ILE A 170 -3.59 -6.20 -12.41
C ILE A 170 -4.50 -7.06 -11.52
N LEU A 171 -5.62 -6.51 -11.04
CA LEU A 171 -6.57 -7.25 -10.19
C LEU A 171 -7.20 -8.43 -10.92
N ILE A 172 -7.61 -8.25 -12.18
CA ILE A 172 -8.14 -9.33 -13.02
C ILE A 172 -7.08 -10.42 -13.22
N GLY A 173 -5.85 -10.03 -13.55
CA GLY A 173 -4.73 -10.97 -13.72
C GLY A 173 -4.45 -11.79 -12.46
N GLN A 174 -4.52 -11.17 -11.29
CA GLN A 174 -4.35 -11.85 -10.00
C GLN A 174 -5.48 -12.85 -9.71
N HIS A 175 -6.73 -12.44 -9.93
CA HIS A 175 -7.89 -13.33 -9.75
C HIS A 175 -7.82 -14.53 -10.71
N LEU A 176 -7.50 -14.30 -11.99
CA LEU A 176 -7.34 -15.38 -12.97
C LEU A 176 -6.20 -16.33 -12.58
N GLY A 177 -5.06 -15.80 -12.12
CA GLY A 177 -3.94 -16.60 -11.62
C GLY A 177 -4.32 -17.46 -10.41
N SER A 178 -5.11 -16.93 -9.47
CA SER A 178 -5.61 -17.68 -8.32
C SER A 178 -6.58 -18.79 -8.73
N ILE A 179 -7.48 -18.52 -9.67
CA ILE A 179 -8.41 -19.52 -10.21
C ILE A 179 -7.63 -20.62 -10.93
N ARG A 180 -6.65 -20.26 -11.77
CA ARG A 180 -5.80 -21.22 -12.49
C ARG A 180 -5.09 -22.17 -11.54
N LYS A 181 -4.52 -21.68 -10.43
CA LYS A 181 -3.86 -22.52 -9.41
C LYS A 181 -4.84 -23.52 -8.77
N LYS A 182 -6.01 -23.04 -8.33
CA LYS A 182 -7.05 -23.90 -7.74
C LYS A 182 -7.54 -24.98 -8.71
N VAL A 183 -7.74 -24.63 -9.98
CA VAL A 183 -8.11 -25.60 -11.01
C VAL A 183 -7.01 -26.66 -11.19
N HIS A 184 -5.75 -26.25 -11.22
CA HIS A 184 -4.62 -27.17 -11.38
C HIS A 184 -4.48 -28.13 -10.18
N GLU A 185 -4.69 -27.64 -8.95
CA GLU A 185 -4.73 -28.45 -7.73
C GLU A 185 -5.87 -29.49 -7.76
N LEU A 186 -7.08 -29.08 -8.18
CA LEU A 186 -8.23 -29.99 -8.31
C LEU A 186 -8.04 -31.04 -9.40
N VAL A 187 -7.36 -30.69 -10.50
CA VAL A 187 -7.04 -31.62 -11.59
C VAL A 187 -5.91 -32.58 -11.18
N ALA A 188 -4.90 -32.11 -10.45
CA ALA A 188 -3.79 -32.95 -9.98
C ALA A 188 -4.16 -33.93 -8.86
N GLN A 189 -5.32 -33.74 -8.20
CA GLN A 189 -5.88 -34.65 -7.20
C GLN A 189 -6.77 -35.76 -7.79
N LYS A 190 -7.03 -35.75 -9.10
CA LYS A 190 -7.76 -36.79 -9.84
C LYS A 190 -6.80 -37.74 -10.55
#